data_AF-A0A3N5JU60-F1
#
_entry.id   AF-A0A3N5JU60-F1
#
_cell.length_a   1.000
_cell.length_b   1.000
_cell.length_c   1.000
_cell.angle_alpha   90.00
_cell.angle_beta   90.00
_cell.angle_gamma   90.00
#
_symmetry.space_group_name_H-M   'P 1'
#
loop_
_entity.id
_entity.type
_entity.pdbx_description
1 polymer ?
#
loop_
_entity_poly.entity_id
_entity_poly.type
_entity_poly.pdbx_seq_one_letter_code
_entity_poly.pdbx_strand_id
1 'polypeptide(L)' 'SKREYAWLECTECNQRNYRTEISTAEGSPKLELKKYCKSERKRTVHKLRRK' A
#
# COMPACT_ATOMS: atom_id res chain seq x y z
N SER A 1 -13.07 -17.06 3.99
CA SER A 1 -12.44 -15.76 4.26
C SER A 1 -11.63 -15.30 3.06
N LYS A 2 -12.14 -14.35 2.27
CA LYS A 2 -11.41 -13.80 1.11
C LYS A 2 -10.43 -12.73 1.59
N ARG A 3 -9.17 -13.13 1.83
CA ARG A 3 -8.06 -12.21 2.12
C ARG A 3 -7.08 -12.26 0.96
N GLU A 4 -6.76 -11.11 0.41
CA GLU A 4 -5.82 -10.98 -0.69
C GLU A 4 -4.58 -10.20 -0.24
N TYR A 5 -3.44 -10.52 -0.83
CA TYR A 5 -2.22 -9.76 -0.58
C TYR A 5 -2.14 -8.60 -1.56
N ALA A 6 -1.93 -7.41 -1.03
CA ALA A 6 -1.73 -6.20 -1.82
C ALA A 6 -0.41 -5.52 -1.43
N TRP A 7 0.12 -4.76 -2.37
CA TRP A 7 1.34 -3.97 -2.17
C TRP A 7 0.98 -2.52 -1.92
N LEU A 8 1.73 -1.86 -1.05
CA LEU A 8 1.69 -0.42 -0.85
C LEU A 8 2.81 0.20 -1.67
N GLU A 9 2.41 0.96 -2.68
CA GLU A 9 3.27 1.66 -3.61
C GLU A 9 3.39 3.13 -3.21
N CYS A 10 4.60 3.64 -3.08
CA CYS A 10 4.81 5.07 -2.80
C CYS A 10 4.40 5.92 -4.01
N THR A 11 3.73 7.04 -3.78
CA THR A 11 3.31 7.96 -4.86
C THR A 11 4.46 8.72 -5.53
N GLU A 12 5.59 8.84 -4.85
CA GLU A 12 6.74 9.62 -5.34
C GLU A 12 7.79 8.68 -5.96
N CYS A 13 8.29 7.72 -5.17
CA CYS A 13 9.28 6.74 -5.63
C CYS A 13 8.71 5.59 -6.51
N ASN A 14 7.37 5.41 -6.61
CA ASN A 14 6.69 4.26 -7.27
C ASN A 14 7.21 2.87 -6.83
N GLN A 15 7.93 2.81 -5.71
CA GLN A 15 8.48 1.59 -5.15
C GLN A 15 7.43 0.89 -4.28
N ARG A 16 7.40 -0.44 -4.38
CA ARG A 16 6.55 -1.30 -3.54
C ARG A 16 7.31 -1.62 -2.26
N ASN A 17 7.07 -0.82 -1.23
CA ASN A 17 7.83 -0.89 0.01
C ASN A 17 7.21 -1.84 1.05
N TYR A 18 5.90 -2.04 1.02
CA TYR A 18 5.19 -2.82 2.03
C TYR A 18 4.18 -3.78 1.41
N ARG A 19 3.99 -4.93 2.06
CA ARG A 19 2.96 -5.92 1.73
C ARG A 19 1.94 -5.94 2.86
N THR A 20 0.66 -5.92 2.53
CA THR A 20 -0.44 -5.96 3.50
C THR A 20 -1.50 -6.96 3.06
N GLU A 21 -2.13 -7.62 4.02
CA GLU A 21 -3.31 -8.43 3.79
C GLU A 21 -4.55 -7.52 3.83
N ILE A 22 -5.37 -7.59 2.79
CA ILE A 22 -6.64 -6.89 2.71
C ILE A 22 -7.78 -7.89 2.69
N SER A 23 -8.84 -7.60 3.43
CA SER A 23 -10.07 -8.38 3.35
C SER A 23 -10.88 -7.91 2.14
N THR A 24 -11.15 -8.81 1.20
CA THR A 24 -11.95 -8.52 -0.01
C THR A 24 -13.44 -8.40 0.30
N ALA A 25 -13.86 -8.78 1.50
CA ALA A 25 -15.27 -8.88 1.89
C ALA A 25 -15.95 -7.52 2.16
N GLU A 26 -15.22 -6.48 2.59
CA GLU A 26 -15.83 -5.23 3.09
C GLU A 26 -15.73 -4.05 2.12
N GLY A 27 -15.50 -4.32 0.83
CA GLY A 27 -15.22 -3.27 -0.14
C GLY A 27 -13.78 -2.78 0.02
N SER A 28 -13.12 -2.61 -1.09
CA SER A 28 -11.72 -2.21 -1.14
C SER A 28 -11.51 -0.81 -0.56
N PRO A 29 -10.97 -0.64 0.66
CA PRO A 29 -10.64 0.70 1.08
C PRO A 29 -9.47 1.14 0.20
N LYS A 30 -9.62 2.30 -0.46
CA LYS A 30 -8.49 3.01 -1.06
C LYS A 30 -7.55 3.38 0.08
N LEU A 31 -6.66 2.46 0.42
CA LEU A 31 -5.73 2.59 1.54
C LEU A 31 -4.61 3.52 1.09
N GLU A 32 -4.73 4.78 1.51
CA GLU A 32 -3.71 5.81 1.38
C GLU A 32 -3.06 6.01 2.75
N LEU A 33 -1.90 5.40 2.96
CA LEU A 33 -1.22 5.40 4.24
C LEU A 33 0.06 6.23 4.16
N LYS A 34 0.26 7.16 5.10
CA LYS A 34 1.55 7.85 5.24
C LYS A 34 2.56 6.91 5.88
N LYS A 35 3.49 6.40 5.08
CA LYS A 35 4.57 5.49 5.50
C LYS A 35 5.91 6.00 5.01
N TYR A 36 6.98 5.50 5.60
CA TYR A 36 8.34 5.91 5.27
C TYR A 36 8.78 5.25 3.94
N CYS A 37 9.10 6.02 2.88
CA CYS A 37 9.79 5.48 1.70
C CYS A 37 11.30 5.45 1.99
N LYS A 38 11.90 4.26 1.92
CA LYS A 38 13.36 4.08 2.14
C LYS A 38 14.19 4.84 1.10
N SER A 39 13.71 4.94 -0.14
CA SER A 39 14.42 5.63 -1.22
C SER A 39 14.52 7.14 -1.01
N GLU A 40 13.44 7.77 -0.56
CA GLU A 40 13.39 9.23 -0.36
C GLU A 40 13.72 9.65 1.07
N ARG A 41 13.85 8.68 1.99
CA ARG A 41 14.15 8.89 3.42
C ARG A 41 13.16 9.83 4.13
N LYS A 42 11.93 9.89 3.64
CA LYS A 42 10.84 10.71 4.20
C LYS A 42 9.54 9.93 4.28
N ARG A 43 8.58 10.43 5.05
CA ARG A 43 7.22 9.85 5.13
C ARG A 43 6.38 10.37 3.98
N THR A 44 5.99 9.48 3.09
CA THR A 44 5.25 9.75 1.87
C THR A 44 3.92 8.99 1.87
N VAL A 45 3.00 9.41 1.01
CA VAL A 45 1.74 8.69 0.83
C VAL A 45 2.01 7.43 0.04
N HIS A 46 1.60 6.28 0.59
CA HIS A 46 1.64 5.01 -0.10
C HIS A 46 0.20 4.60 -0.44
N LYS A 47 -0.03 4.29 -1.71
CA LYS A 47 -1.31 3.82 -2.23
C LYS A 47 -1.31 2.30 -2.33
N LEU A 48 -2.42 1.70 -1.96
CA LEU A 48 -2.65 0.27 -2.16
C LEU A 48 -2.81 -0.04 -3.64
N ARG A 49 -1.95 -0.91 -4.16
CA ARG A 49 -2.02 -1.45 -5.51
C ARG A 49 -2.35 -2.93 -5.42
N ARG A 50 -3.52 -3.30 -5.95
CA ARG A 50 -3.93 -4.69 -6.16
C ARG A 50 -3.28 -5.19 -7.45
N LYS A 51 -2.96 -6.48 -7.50
CA LYS A 51 -2.58 -7.12 -8.75
C LYS A 51 -3.83 -7.43 -9.56
#